data_AF-A0A6J7BB75-F1
#
_entry.id   AF-A0A6J7BB75-F1
#
_cell.length_a   1.000
_cell.length_b   1.000
_cell.length_c   1.000
_cell.angle_alpha   90.00
_cell.angle_beta   90.00
_cell.angle_gamma   90.00
#
_symmetry.space_group_name_H-M   'P 1'
#
loop_
_entity.id
_entity.type
_entity.pdbx_description
1 polymer ?
#
loop_
_entity_poly.entity_id
_entity_poly.type
_entity_poly.pdbx_seq_one_letter_code
_entity_poly.pdbx_strand_id
1 'polypeptide(L)' 'MPVFMPIERWSYWLDPNMRDINRLIKMMDTPEPDAGLIAQPVSSRVNVVANNGAELIIPIELGAPETLF' A
#
# COMPACT_ATOMS: atom_id res chain seq x y z
N MET A 1 3.99 -5.74 3.36
CA MET A 1 3.60 -4.33 3.36
C MET A 1 4.51 -3.58 2.41
N PRO A 2 3.99 -2.71 1.53
CA PRO A 2 4.82 -1.86 0.68
C PRO A 2 5.61 -0.86 1.54
N VAL A 3 6.70 -0.32 0.98
CA VAL A 3 7.43 0.80 1.59
C VAL A 3 6.72 2.09 1.20
N PHE A 4 6.16 2.81 2.18
CA PHE A 4 5.62 4.14 1.96
C PHE A 4 6.74 5.16 2.04
N MET A 5 6.87 5.99 1.00
CA MET A 5 7.91 7.01 0.93
C MET A 5 7.30 8.41 1.04
N PRO A 6 7.75 9.24 2.01
CA PRO A 6 7.37 10.64 2.10
C PRO A 6 7.67 11.39 0.79
N ILE A 7 6.75 12.26 0.37
CA ILE A 7 6.82 12.97 -0.92
C ILE A 7 8.09 13.80 -1.07
N GLU A 8 8.64 14.30 0.02
CA GLU A 8 9.86 15.11 0.07
C GLU A 8 11.10 14.31 -0.34
N ARG A 9 11.05 12.97 -0.25
CA ARG A 9 12.16 12.07 -0.59
C ARG A 9 12.10 11.56 -2.03
N TRP A 10 11.01 11.79 -2.76
CA TRP A 10 10.79 11.22 -4.09
C TRP A 10 11.82 11.66 -5.12
N SER A 11 12.21 12.94 -5.10
CA SER A 11 13.21 13.48 -6.04
C SER A 11 14.56 12.76 -5.92
N TYR A 12 14.99 12.44 -4.68
CA TYR A 12 16.21 11.69 -4.43
C TYR A 12 16.08 10.22 -4.84
N TRP A 13 14.92 9.61 -4.60
CA TRP A 13 14.66 8.21 -4.97
C TRP A 13 14.58 7.99 -6.48
N LEU A 14 13.99 8.94 -7.20
CA LEU A 14 13.76 8.86 -8.65
C LEU A 14 14.90 9.45 -9.48
N ASP A 15 15.99 9.95 -8.86
CA ASP A 15 17.14 10.50 -9.59
C ASP A 15 17.96 9.38 -10.25
N PRO A 16 17.99 9.29 -11.60
CA PRO A 16 18.72 8.24 -12.31
C PRO A 16 20.25 8.36 -12.16
N ASN A 17 20.76 9.50 -11.69
CA ASN A 17 22.18 9.72 -11.48
C ASN A 17 22.64 9.38 -10.05
N MET A 18 21.71 9.04 -9.15
CA MET A 18 22.04 8.67 -7.79
C MET A 18 22.76 7.31 -7.75
N ARG A 19 24.00 7.30 -7.22
CA ARG A 19 24.83 6.08 -7.15
C ARG A 19 25.09 5.59 -5.72
N ASP A 20 24.70 6.36 -4.71
CA ASP A 20 24.87 5.98 -3.31
C ASP A 20 23.66 5.16 -2.82
N ILE A 21 23.74 3.85 -3.02
CA ILE A 21 22.68 2.89 -2.65
C ILE A 21 22.43 2.89 -1.14
N ASN A 22 23.49 3.00 -0.33
CA ASN A 22 23.34 2.99 1.13
C ASN A 22 22.55 4.19 1.63
N ARG A 23 22.78 5.35 1.01
CA ARG A 23 22.00 6.56 1.29
C ARG A 23 20.53 6.39 0.89
N LEU A 24 20.25 5.80 -0.26
CA LEU A 24 18.88 5.51 -0.70
C LEU A 24 18.14 4.55 0.25
N ILE A 25 18.82 3.49 0.71
CA ILE A 25 18.23 2.55 1.69
C ILE A 25 17.90 3.27 3.00
N LYS A 26 18.82 4.10 3.51
CA LYS A 26 18.57 4.89 4.72
C LYS A 26 17.42 5.90 4.57
N MET A 27 17.18 6.40 3.35
CA MET A 27 16.03 7.28 3.08
C MET A 27 14.68 6.54 3.13
N MET A 28 14.65 5.22 3.06
CA MET A 28 13.42 4.44 3.25
C MET A 28 13.10 4.19 4.72
N ASP A 29 14.07 4.40 5.62
CA ASP A 29 13.86 4.21 7.05
C ASP A 29 12.93 5.31 7.59
N THR A 30 11.80 4.87 8.14
CA THR A 30 10.75 5.72 8.70
C THR A 30 10.26 5.04 9.98
N PRO A 31 10.19 5.74 11.13
CA PRO A 31 9.84 5.12 12.42
C PRO A 31 8.47 4.41 12.42
N GLU A 32 7.50 4.98 11.70
CA GLU A 32 6.13 4.46 11.60
C GLU A 32 5.75 4.40 10.11
N PRO A 33 6.20 3.37 9.38
CA PRO A 33 6.07 3.33 7.91
C PRO A 33 4.61 3.21 7.44
N ASP A 34 3.71 2.71 8.29
CA ASP A 34 2.29 2.54 8.03
C ASP A 34 1.42 3.58 8.78
N ALA A 35 2.03 4.66 9.29
CA ALA A 35 1.30 5.75 9.91
C ALA A 35 0.19 6.28 9.00
N GLY A 36 -1.05 6.24 9.48
CA GLY A 36 -2.23 6.68 8.73
C GLY A 36 -2.78 5.67 7.72
N LEU A 37 -2.22 4.47 7.61
CA LEU A 37 -2.77 3.40 6.78
C LEU A 37 -4.01 2.79 7.45
N ILE A 38 -5.14 2.83 6.74
CA ILE A 38 -6.39 2.21 7.17
C ILE A 38 -6.77 1.15 6.13
N ALA A 39 -6.92 -0.10 6.57
CA ALA A 39 -7.42 -1.18 5.74
C ALA A 39 -8.93 -1.33 5.92
N GLN A 40 -9.66 -1.41 4.81
CA GLN A 40 -11.10 -1.68 4.82
C GLN A 40 -11.39 -2.90 3.94
N PRO A 41 -12.32 -3.79 4.36
CA PRO A 41 -12.75 -4.91 3.53
C PRO A 41 -13.45 -4.42 2.27
N VAL A 42 -13.18 -5.09 1.15
CA VAL A 42 -13.80 -4.81 -0.16
C VAL A 42 -14.37 -6.08 -0.76
N SER A 43 -15.18 -5.94 -1.81
CA SER A 43 -15.79 -7.07 -2.51
C SER A 43 -14.75 -8.01 -3.12
N SER A 44 -15.01 -9.32 -3.07
CA SER A 44 -14.21 -10.36 -3.75
C SER A 44 -14.15 -10.21 -5.28
N ARG A 45 -14.98 -9.33 -5.86
CA ARG A 45 -14.90 -8.93 -7.28
C ARG A 45 -13.50 -8.43 -7.68
N VAL A 46 -12.73 -7.88 -6.75
CA VAL A 46 -11.34 -7.44 -6.99
C VAL A 46 -10.41 -8.58 -7.42
N ASN A 47 -10.75 -9.84 -7.12
CA ASN A 47 -9.95 -11.01 -7.48
C ASN A 47 -9.97 -11.34 -8.98
N VAL A 48 -10.91 -10.76 -9.75
CA VAL A 48 -11.00 -10.96 -11.20
C VAL A 48 -10.33 -9.79 -11.91
N VAL A 49 -9.15 -10.04 -12.50
CA VAL A 49 -8.30 -9.02 -13.15
C VAL A 49 -9.02 -8.24 -14.26
N ALA A 50 -10.04 -8.82 -14.90
CA ALA A 50 -10.84 -8.14 -15.91
C ALA A 50 -11.75 -7.03 -15.34
N ASN A 51 -12.00 -7.02 -14.03
CA ASN A 51 -12.73 -5.94 -13.38
C ASN A 51 -11.77 -4.76 -13.13
N ASN A 52 -12.14 -3.55 -13.56
CA ASN A 52 -11.35 -2.33 -13.37
C ASN A 52 -12.24 -1.10 -13.07
N GLY A 53 -13.37 -1.34 -12.40
CA GLY A 53 -14.31 -0.28 -12.04
C GLY A 53 -14.03 0.28 -10.64
N ALA A 54 -14.53 1.50 -10.39
CA ALA A 54 -14.36 2.18 -9.10
C ALA A 54 -15.04 1.44 -7.94
N GLU A 55 -15.99 0.56 -8.23
CA GLU A 55 -16.69 -0.26 -7.24
C GLU A 55 -15.76 -1.22 -6.48
N LEU A 56 -14.57 -1.51 -7.02
CA LEU A 56 -13.63 -2.45 -6.42
C LEU A 56 -12.99 -1.96 -5.12
N ILE A 57 -13.00 -0.64 -4.88
CA ILE A 57 -12.46 -0.03 -3.65
C ILE A 57 -13.57 0.41 -2.68
N ILE A 58 -14.84 0.15 -2.99
CA ILE A 58 -15.94 0.50 -2.10
C ILE A 58 -15.93 -0.46 -0.89
N PRO A 59 -15.91 0.07 0.35
CA PRO A 59 -15.94 -0.77 1.55
C PRO A 59 -17.22 -1.61 1.64
N ILE A 60 -17.10 -2.82 2.18
CA ILE A 60 -18.24 -3.69 2.47
C ILE A 60 -18.34 -3.97 3.98
N GLU A 61 -19.53 -4.26 4.46
CA GLU A 61 -19.70 -4.81 5.81
C GLU A 61 -19.38 -6.31 5.76
N LEU A 62 -18.55 -6.78 6.69
CA LEU A 62 -18.34 -8.21 6.89
C LEU A 62 -19.50 -8.75 7.71
N GLY A 63 -20.11 -9.85 7.24
CA GLY A 63 -21.10 -10.59 8.02
C GLY A 63 -20.50 -11.23 9.26
N ALA A 64 -21.35 -11.85 10.09
CA ALA A 64 -20.88 -12.64 11.21
C ALA A 64 -19.92 -13.73 10.72
N PRO A 65 -18.81 -13.99 11.42
CA PRO A 65 -17.87 -15.03 11.03
C PRO A 65 -18.57 -16.40 11.06
N GLU A 66 -18.69 -17.03 9.91
CA GLU A 66 -19.15 -18.42 9.81
C GLU A 66 -18.00 -19.34 10.22
N THR A 67 -17.92 -19.69 11.49
CA THR A 67 -17.01 -20.74 11.95
C THR A 67 -17.57 -22.08 11.47
N LEU A 68 -16.85 -22.75 10.56
CA LEU A 68 -17.08 -24.16 10.24
C LEU A 68 -16.82 -24.97 11.52
N PHE A 69 -17.89 -25.45 12.15
CA PHE A 69 -17.83 -26.50 13.17
C PHE A 69 -17.68 -27.87 12.49
#